data_AF-W9IWY9-F1
#
_entry.id   AF-W9IWY9-F1
#
_cell.length_a   1.000
_cell.length_b   1.000
_cell.length_c   1.000
_cell.angle_alpha   90.00
_cell.angle_beta   90.00
_cell.angle_gamma   90.00
#
_symmetry.space_group_name_H-M   'P 1'
#
loop_
_entity.id
_entity.type
_entity.pdbx_description
1 polymer ?
#
loop_
_entity_poly.entity_id
_entity_poly.type
_entity_poly.pdbx_seq_one_letter_code
_entity_poly.pdbx_strand_id
1 'polypeptide(L)' 'MPGQWFLTQGSGGISTYAILFAKAAGANVIAITPAPEKAKRLKELGADHIINYHEVENWGA' A
#
# COMPACT_ATOMS: atom_id res chain seq x y z
N MET A 1 -12.65 -7.15 2.89
CA MET A 1 -14.09 -7.10 2.54
C MET A 1 -14.50 -5.64 2.35
N PRO A 2 -15.67 -5.35 1.74
CA PRO A 2 -16.09 -3.97 1.48
C PRO A 2 -16.00 -3.10 2.73
N GLY A 3 -15.33 -1.95 2.61
CA GLY A 3 -15.13 -1.00 3.71
C GLY A 3 -14.05 -1.38 4.75
N GLN A 4 -13.47 -2.57 4.69
CA GLN A 4 -12.33 -2.93 5.55
C GLN A 4 -11.03 -2.32 5.05
N TRP A 5 -10.08 -2.18 5.97
CA TRP A 5 -8.73 -1.72 5.67
C TRP A 5 -7.78 -2.89 5.45
N PHE A 6 -7.02 -2.81 4.37
CA PHE A 6 -5.96 -3.74 4.02
C PHE A 6 -4.63 -2.99 4.01
N LEU A 7 -3.66 -3.50 4.77
CA LEU A 7 -2.31 -2.96 4.83
C LEU A 7 -1.37 -3.93 4.10
N THR A 8 -0.56 -3.40 3.18
CA THR A 8 0.52 -4.15 2.53
C THR A 8 1.83 -3.38 2.60
N GLN A 9 2.93 -4.12 2.66
CA GLN A 9 4.26 -3.55 2.72
C GLN A 9 5.09 -4.03 1.53
N GLY A 10 5.87 -3.11 0.99
CA GLY A 10 6.73 -3.34 -0.17
C GLY A 10 6.00 -3.20 -1.52
N SER A 11 6.77 -3.41 -2.58
CA SER A 11 6.33 -3.26 -3.97
C SER A 11 6.72 -4.46 -4.83
N GLY A 12 6.96 -5.62 -4.19
CA GLY A 12 7.23 -6.87 -4.89
C GLY A 12 5.97 -7.40 -5.57
N GLY A 13 6.11 -8.43 -6.41
CA GLY A 13 4.98 -9.01 -7.16
C GLY A 13 3.80 -9.39 -6.27
N ILE A 14 4.06 -9.99 -5.10
CA ILE A 14 3.00 -10.36 -4.16
C ILE A 14 2.28 -9.12 -3.63
N SER A 15 3.02 -8.09 -3.20
CA SER A 15 2.43 -6.87 -2.65
C SER A 15 1.57 -6.14 -3.69
N THR A 16 2.00 -6.09 -4.95
CA THR A 16 1.26 -5.43 -6.03
C THR A 16 -0.01 -6.20 -6.41
N TYR A 17 0.04 -7.53 -6.49
CA TYR A 17 -1.17 -8.35 -6.69
C TYR A 17 -2.12 -8.27 -5.50
N ALA A 18 -1.61 -8.18 -4.27
CA ALA A 18 -2.43 -8.03 -3.08
C ALA A 18 -3.28 -6.75 -3.10
N ILE A 19 -2.74 -5.63 -3.61
CA ILE A 19 -3.49 -4.38 -3.82
C ILE A 19 -4.67 -4.64 -4.76
N LEU A 20 -4.41 -5.27 -5.92
CA LEU A 20 -5.44 -5.54 -6.92
C LEU A 20 -6.57 -6.42 -6.35
N PHE A 21 -6.23 -7.47 -5.60
CA PHE A 21 -7.23 -8.32 -4.94
C PHE A 21 -8.00 -7.58 -3.85
N ALA A 22 -7.32 -6.79 -3.03
CA ALA A 22 -7.96 -6.01 -1.97
C ALA A 22 -8.95 -4.99 -2.55
N LYS A 23 -8.58 -4.29 -3.63
CA LYS A 23 -9.48 -3.36 -4.34
C LYS A 23 -10.63 -4.07 -5.02
N ALA A 24 -10.40 -5.20 -5.67
CA ALA A 24 -11.47 -6.02 -6.24
C ALA A 24 -12.46 -6.50 -5.16
N ALA A 25 -12.00 -6.74 -3.94
CA ALA A 25 -12.83 -7.08 -2.79
C ALA A 25 -13.49 -5.87 -2.09
N GLY A 26 -13.36 -4.66 -2.64
CA GLY A 26 -13.95 -3.42 -2.10
C GLY A 26 -13.26 -2.86 -0.85
N ALA A 27 -12.03 -3.31 -0.56
CA ALA A 27 -11.28 -2.80 0.59
C ALA A 27 -10.66 -1.42 0.30
N ASN A 28 -10.38 -0.70 1.39
CA ASN A 28 -9.47 0.44 1.39
C ASN A 28 -8.05 -0.09 1.61
N VAL A 29 -7.07 0.40 0.86
CA VAL A 29 -5.72 -0.13 0.80
C VAL A 29 -4.72 0.93 1.23
N ILE A 30 -3.90 0.58 2.21
CA ILE A 30 -2.72 1.33 2.63
C ILE A 30 -1.49 0.54 2.18
N ALA A 31 -0.59 1.18 1.45
CA ALA A 31 0.66 0.59 1.03
C ALA A 31 1.86 1.28 1.70
N ILE A 32 2.79 0.50 2.24
CA ILE A 32 4.02 1.02 2.84
C ILE A 32 5.18 0.82 1.85
N THR A 33 5.85 1.90 1.44
CA THR A 33 7.05 1.83 0.59
C THR A 33 7.98 3.02 0.84
N PRO A 34 9.31 2.79 0.92
CA PRO A 34 10.26 3.89 1.12
C PRO A 34 10.68 4.59 -0.19
N ALA A 35 10.20 4.13 -1.35
CA ALA A 35 10.69 4.60 -2.64
C ALA A 35 9.61 5.40 -3.42
N PRO A 36 9.86 6.68 -3.75
CA PRO A 36 8.89 7.55 -4.42
C PRO A 36 8.41 7.02 -5.78
N GLU A 37 9.29 6.42 -6.57
CA GLU A 37 8.96 5.86 -7.88
C GLU A 37 8.01 4.66 -7.76
N LYS A 38 8.19 3.84 -6.71
CA LYS A 38 7.31 2.72 -6.40
C LYS A 38 5.98 3.22 -5.86
N ALA A 39 5.98 4.29 -5.07
CA ALA A 39 4.75 4.89 -4.55
C ALA A 39 3.78 5.29 -5.67
N LYS A 40 4.27 5.92 -6.73
CA LYS A 40 3.43 6.25 -7.90
C LYS A 40 2.77 5.00 -8.48
N ARG A 41 3.53 3.93 -8.66
CA ARG A 41 3.01 2.66 -9.19
C ARG A 41 1.96 2.03 -8.28
N LEU A 42 2.15 2.06 -6.96
CA LEU A 42 1.19 1.50 -6.01
C LEU A 42 -0.12 2.29 -5.98
N LYS A 43 -0.07 3.62 -6.14
CA LYS A 43 -1.27 4.46 -6.34
C LYS A 43 -2.03 4.10 -7.61
N GLU A 44 -1.34 3.90 -8.73
CA GLU A 44 -1.96 3.47 -10.00
C GLU A 44 -2.66 2.11 -9.89
N LEU A 45 -2.14 1.21 -9.04
CA LEU A 45 -2.76 -0.09 -8.76
C LEU A 45 -3.98 0.00 -7.82
N GLY A 46 -4.24 1.18 -7.24
CA GLY A 46 -5.41 1.45 -6.42
C GLY A 46 -5.15 1.56 -4.92
N ALA A 47 -3.89 1.69 -4.48
CA ALA A 47 -3.62 2.05 -3.08
C ALA A 47 -4.23 3.43 -2.76
N ASP A 48 -5.09 3.48 -1.75
CA ASP A 48 -5.76 4.72 -1.32
C ASP A 48 -4.82 5.62 -0.52
N HIS A 49 -3.93 5.01 0.28
CA HIS A 49 -2.88 5.72 1.01
C HIS A 49 -1.53 5.07 0.81
N ILE A 50 -0.49 5.90 0.87
CA ILE A 50 0.90 5.45 0.88
C ILE A 50 1.60 6.02 2.10
N ILE A 51 2.33 5.16 2.80
CA ILE A 51 3.21 5.54 3.89
C ILE A 51 4.65 5.32 3.45
N ASN A 52 5.41 6.41 3.42
CA ASN A 52 6.87 6.35 3.38
C ASN A 52 7.40 6.35 4.81
N TYR A 53 7.78 5.19 5.33
CA TYR A 53 8.24 5.09 6.71
C TYR A 53 9.59 5.78 6.95
N HIS A 54 10.37 6.13 5.91
CA HIS A 54 11.57 6.95 6.08
C HIS A 54 11.24 8.41 6.44
N GLU A 55 10.00 8.85 6.18
CA GLU A 55 9.53 10.21 6.49
C GLU A 55 8.80 10.27 7.85
N VAL A 56 8.68 9.14 8.56
CA VAL A 56 7.98 9.06 9.84
C VAL A 56 9.01 8.88 10.96
N GLU A 57 9.11 9.89 11.83
CA GLU A 57 9.97 9.85 13.01
C GLU A 57 9.48 8.75 13.99
N ASN A 58 10.42 8.01 14.59
CA ASN A 58 10.15 6.88 15.51
C ASN A 58 9.29 5.75 14.91
N TRP A 59 9.47 5.43 13.62
CA TRP A 59 8.77 4.31 13.01
C TRP A 59 9.15 2.95 13.65
N GLY A 60 8.21 2.34 14.37
CA GLY A 60 8.36 1.00 14.94
C GLY A 60 9.29 0.89 16.15
N ALA A 61 9.69 2.03 16.73
CA ALA A 61 10.44 2.12 17.99
C ALA A 61 9.50 1.99 19.21
#